data_AF-A0A1Y4SYE8-F1
#
_entry.id   AF-A0A1Y4SYE8-F1
#
_cell.length_a   1.000
_cell.length_b   1.000
_cell.length_c   1.000
_cell.angle_alpha   90.00
_cell.angle_beta   90.00
_cell.angle_gamma   90.00
#
_symmetry.space_group_name_H-M   'P 1'
#
loop_
_entity.id
_entity.type
_entity.pdbx_description
1 polymer ?
#
loop_
_entity_poly.entity_id
_entity_poly.type
_entity_poly.pdbx_seq_one_letter_code
_entity_poly.pdbx_strand_id
1 'polypeptide(L)'
;MKLVQTEEGFALYKEKTLTGRCAFRQEGDCTCLSLLWIDPAWRRRGYGSYLLRQVLHRLGGYAADTASCFAAPLPQEAGEEAFWAKFGFQPEAGRLVRRRKPDLTAVRLAQEFLAARLQSPRLLVDATCGNGGDTAFLCRLAGEEGQVLAFDIQPAALKATAARLEREGIPARRCRLVLDSHANLLHYLQPGSADGVMFNFGWLPGADHTVHSSAGTSIPALEAALQALRPGGVLSAVLYSGAVIGDTEKQAVLSWLHTLPLERYTVLTCSFANWAASAPLPCFVLKK
;
A
#
# COMPACT_ATOMS: atom_id res chain seq x y z
N MET A 1 15.93 -28.90 0.63
CA MET A 1 15.64 -28.33 -0.71
C MET A 1 16.24 -26.95 -0.79
N LYS A 2 16.89 -26.59 -1.90
CA LYS A 2 17.45 -25.25 -2.11
C LYS A 2 16.87 -24.67 -3.40
N LEU A 3 16.19 -23.53 -3.31
CA LEU A 3 15.78 -22.76 -4.48
C LEU A 3 16.84 -21.69 -4.75
N VAL A 4 17.31 -21.60 -5.99
CA VAL A 4 18.35 -20.66 -6.42
C VAL A 4 17.78 -19.81 -7.56
N GLN A 5 17.96 -18.50 -7.48
CA GLN A 5 17.61 -17.59 -8.57
C GLN A 5 18.63 -17.73 -9.71
N THR A 6 18.12 -17.81 -10.93
CA THR A 6 18.89 -17.89 -12.18
C THR A 6 18.54 -16.71 -13.08
N GLU A 7 19.28 -16.50 -14.17
CA GLU A 7 18.98 -15.44 -15.14
C GLU A 7 17.56 -15.51 -15.68
N GLU A 8 17.06 -16.73 -15.97
CA GLU A 8 15.73 -16.95 -16.55
C GLU A 8 14.62 -17.21 -15.52
N GLY A 9 14.95 -17.30 -14.22
CA GLY A 9 13.97 -17.61 -13.18
C GLY A 9 14.55 -18.32 -11.95
N PHE A 10 14.13 -19.57 -11.69
CA PHE A 10 14.53 -20.32 -10.50
C PHE A 10 14.87 -21.78 -10.80
N ALA A 11 15.90 -22.29 -10.11
CA ALA A 11 16.31 -23.69 -10.13
C ALA A 11 16.17 -24.32 -8.72
N LEU A 12 15.62 -25.53 -8.67
CA LEU A 12 15.37 -26.28 -7.44
C LEU A 12 16.35 -27.45 -7.30
N TYR A 13 17.11 -27.47 -6.22
CA TYR A 13 18.09 -28.51 -5.92
C TYR A 13 17.70 -29.32 -4.68
N LYS A 14 17.99 -30.63 -4.74
CA LYS A 14 18.04 -31.52 -3.58
C LYS A 14 19.38 -32.24 -3.59
N GLU A 15 20.12 -32.19 -2.48
CA GLU A 15 21.41 -32.89 -2.33
C GLU A 15 22.40 -32.59 -3.48
N LYS A 16 22.44 -31.34 -3.94
CA LYS A 16 23.23 -30.84 -5.10
C LYS A 16 22.76 -31.33 -6.47
N THR A 17 21.75 -32.19 -6.55
CA THR A 17 21.09 -32.58 -7.81
C THR A 17 20.04 -31.56 -8.20
N LEU A 18 20.02 -31.15 -9.46
CA LEU A 18 18.95 -30.33 -10.03
C LEU A 18 17.68 -31.18 -10.16
N THR A 19 16.61 -30.74 -9.51
CA THR A 19 15.33 -31.48 -9.44
C THR A 19 14.18 -30.75 -10.12
N GLY A 20 14.33 -29.45 -10.41
CA GLY A 20 13.32 -28.67 -11.10
C GLY A 20 13.80 -27.31 -11.57
N ARG A 21 13.09 -26.73 -12.54
CA ARG A 21 13.33 -25.40 -13.09
C ARG A 21 12.01 -24.69 -13.32
N CYS A 22 11.97 -23.41 -13.05
CA CYS A 22 10.87 -22.53 -13.43
C CYS A 22 11.45 -21.30 -14.10
N ALA A 23 11.04 -21.05 -15.34
CA ALA A 23 11.40 -19.83 -16.07
C ALA A 23 10.18 -18.94 -16.21
N PHE A 24 10.40 -17.63 -16.21
CA PHE A 24 9.32 -16.66 -16.37
C PHE A 24 9.79 -15.41 -17.09
N ARG A 25 8.84 -14.67 -17.64
CA ARG A 25 9.04 -13.36 -18.26
C ARG A 25 7.95 -12.41 -17.81
N GLN A 26 8.23 -11.12 -17.85
CA GLN A 26 7.23 -10.11 -17.54
C GLN A 26 6.51 -9.70 -18.82
N GLU A 27 5.18 -9.75 -18.81
CA GLU A 27 4.31 -9.32 -19.91
C GLU A 27 3.24 -8.36 -19.35
N GLY A 28 3.50 -7.06 -19.45
CA GLY A 28 2.67 -6.04 -18.79
C GLY A 28 2.61 -6.27 -17.27
N ASP A 29 1.40 -6.28 -16.73
CA ASP A 29 1.15 -6.47 -15.29
C ASP A 29 1.21 -7.95 -14.86
N CYS A 30 1.48 -8.87 -15.78
CA CYS A 30 1.48 -10.31 -15.55
C CYS A 30 2.89 -10.90 -15.61
N THR A 31 3.20 -11.77 -14.66
CA THR A 31 4.39 -12.64 -14.73
C THR A 31 4.02 -13.95 -15.42
N CYS A 32 4.53 -14.17 -16.63
CA CYS A 32 4.25 -15.34 -17.45
C CYS A 32 5.28 -16.44 -17.18
N LEU A 33 4.85 -17.53 -16.56
CA LEU A 33 5.65 -18.73 -16.33
C LEU A 33 5.81 -19.48 -17.65
N SER A 34 6.94 -19.28 -18.33
CA SER A 34 7.24 -19.90 -19.62
C SER A 34 7.67 -21.37 -19.49
N LEU A 35 8.16 -21.77 -18.32
CA LEU A 35 8.55 -23.15 -18.03
C LEU A 35 8.24 -23.50 -16.57
N LEU A 36 7.69 -24.69 -16.35
CA LEU A 36 7.69 -25.36 -15.06
C LEU A 36 8.06 -26.82 -15.28
N TRP A 37 9.30 -27.18 -14.97
CA TRP A 37 9.86 -28.50 -15.22
C TRP A 37 10.31 -29.16 -13.92
N ILE A 38 10.02 -30.45 -13.78
CA ILE A 38 10.51 -31.33 -12.71
C ILE A 38 11.17 -32.54 -13.36
N ASP A 39 12.35 -32.89 -12.86
CA ASP A 39 13.09 -34.07 -13.28
C ASP A 39 12.21 -35.33 -13.13
N PRO A 40 12.14 -36.22 -14.14
CA PRO A 40 11.28 -37.40 -14.11
C PRO A 40 11.42 -38.27 -12.85
N ALA A 41 12.63 -38.43 -12.31
CA ALA A 41 12.87 -39.22 -11.10
C ALA A 41 12.25 -38.61 -9.82
N TRP A 42 11.88 -37.32 -9.90
CA TRP A 42 11.33 -36.53 -8.80
C TRP A 42 9.85 -36.16 -8.98
N ARG A 43 9.24 -36.54 -10.11
CA ARG A 43 7.81 -36.29 -10.37
C ARG A 43 6.92 -37.08 -9.41
N ARG A 44 5.68 -36.59 -9.24
CA ARG A 44 4.64 -37.18 -8.35
C ARG A 44 5.01 -37.29 -6.86
N ARG A 45 6.10 -36.65 -6.43
CA ARG A 45 6.54 -36.57 -5.02
C ARG A 45 6.34 -35.18 -4.41
N GLY A 46 5.48 -34.34 -5.02
CA GLY A 46 5.16 -32.99 -4.53
C GLY A 46 6.14 -31.86 -4.92
N TYR A 47 7.26 -32.17 -5.57
CA TYR A 47 8.29 -31.18 -5.93
C TYR A 47 7.78 -30.07 -6.86
N GLY A 48 6.87 -30.38 -7.79
CA GLY A 48 6.22 -29.37 -8.64
C GLY A 48 5.37 -28.38 -7.84
N SER A 49 4.59 -28.88 -6.88
CA SER A 49 3.80 -28.02 -5.97
C SER A 49 4.69 -27.15 -5.09
N TYR A 50 5.78 -27.73 -4.58
CA TYR A 50 6.76 -26.99 -3.79
C TYR A 50 7.41 -25.87 -4.61
N LEU A 51 7.90 -26.20 -5.82
CA LEU A 51 8.54 -25.24 -6.72
C LEU A 51 7.60 -24.08 -7.05
N LEU A 52 6.40 -24.37 -7.56
CA LEU A 52 5.45 -23.34 -7.96
C LEU A 52 5.05 -22.46 -6.78
N ARG A 53 4.80 -23.04 -5.59
CA ARG A 53 4.49 -22.26 -4.38
C ARG A 53 5.62 -21.28 -4.03
N GLN A 54 6.87 -21.75 -4.07
CA GLN A 54 8.02 -20.92 -3.73
C GLN A 54 8.24 -19.81 -4.76
N VAL A 55 8.09 -20.12 -6.06
CA VAL A 55 8.16 -19.11 -7.14
C VAL A 55 7.09 -18.04 -6.95
N LEU A 56 5.82 -18.44 -6.76
CA LEU A 56 4.73 -17.50 -6.49
C LEU A 56 5.02 -16.63 -5.26
N HIS A 57 5.56 -17.20 -4.19
CA HIS A 57 5.92 -16.42 -2.99
C HIS A 57 7.05 -15.43 -3.25
N ARG A 58 8.10 -15.84 -3.97
CA ARG A 58 9.25 -14.98 -4.31
C ARG A 58 8.87 -13.83 -5.24
N LEU A 59 7.85 -14.04 -6.06
CA LEU A 59 7.35 -13.06 -7.02
C LEU A 59 6.11 -12.30 -6.49
N GLY A 60 5.82 -12.35 -5.19
CA GLY A 60 4.77 -11.56 -4.56
C GLY A 60 3.33 -12.06 -4.79
N GLY A 61 3.14 -13.27 -5.32
CA GLY A 61 1.81 -13.82 -5.62
C GLY A 61 0.91 -14.09 -4.41
N TYR A 62 1.48 -14.03 -3.21
CA TYR A 62 0.73 -14.15 -1.94
C TYR A 62 0.84 -12.89 -1.07
N ALA A 63 1.44 -11.81 -1.56
CA ALA A 63 1.49 -10.55 -0.84
C ALA A 63 0.06 -10.08 -0.52
N ALA A 64 -0.21 -9.79 0.75
CA ALA A 64 -1.57 -9.53 1.23
C ALA A 64 -2.18 -8.26 0.63
N ASP A 65 -1.33 -7.25 0.38
CA ASP A 65 -1.65 -5.87 0.02
C ASP A 65 -1.35 -5.51 -1.45
N THR A 66 -0.75 -6.44 -2.20
CA THR A 66 -0.28 -6.19 -3.56
C THR A 66 -1.06 -7.06 -4.54
N ALA A 67 -1.59 -6.44 -5.59
CA ALA A 67 -2.21 -7.18 -6.68
C ALA A 67 -1.15 -8.02 -7.39
N SER A 68 -1.52 -9.22 -7.83
CA SER A 68 -0.61 -10.07 -8.59
C SER A 68 -1.34 -10.74 -9.74
N CYS A 69 -0.62 -10.86 -10.86
CA CYS A 69 -1.03 -11.66 -11.99
C CYS A 69 0.09 -12.63 -12.36
N PHE A 70 -0.28 -13.91 -12.52
CA PHE A 70 0.57 -14.91 -13.14
C PHE A 70 -0.16 -15.55 -14.30
N ALA A 71 0.56 -15.84 -15.37
CA ALA A 71 0.05 -16.66 -16.46
C ALA A 71 0.95 -17.87 -16.69
N ALA A 72 0.40 -18.93 -17.28
CA ALA A 72 1.13 -20.12 -17.69
C ALA A 72 0.50 -20.68 -18.99
N PRO A 73 1.24 -21.44 -19.81
CA PRO A 73 0.68 -22.16 -20.94
C PRO A 73 -0.49 -23.06 -20.52
N LEU A 74 -1.39 -23.36 -21.45
CA LEU A 74 -2.39 -24.40 -21.22
C LEU A 74 -1.70 -25.75 -20.98
N PRO A 75 -2.25 -26.60 -20.10
CA PRO A 75 -1.69 -27.91 -19.87
C PRO A 75 -1.71 -28.77 -21.14
N GLN A 76 -0.64 -29.53 -21.36
CA GLN A 76 -0.52 -30.43 -22.51
C GLN A 76 -0.94 -31.86 -22.17
N GLU A 77 -0.83 -32.24 -20.90
CA GLU A 77 -1.17 -33.57 -20.39
C GLU A 77 -2.48 -33.54 -19.59
N ALA A 78 -3.32 -34.56 -19.78
CA ALA A 78 -4.56 -34.72 -19.01
C ALA A 78 -4.24 -34.86 -17.51
N GLY A 79 -4.92 -34.07 -16.68
CA GLY A 79 -4.77 -34.08 -15.22
C GLY A 79 -3.83 -33.01 -14.65
N GLU A 80 -3.07 -32.29 -15.48
CA GLU A 80 -2.29 -31.12 -15.05
C GLU A 80 -3.20 -29.92 -14.66
N GLU A 81 -4.41 -29.83 -15.20
CA GLU A 81 -5.39 -28.79 -14.86
C GLU A 81 -5.66 -28.71 -13.34
N ALA A 82 -5.84 -29.86 -12.69
CA ALA A 82 -6.07 -29.93 -11.25
C ALA A 82 -4.87 -29.42 -10.44
N PHE A 83 -3.65 -29.64 -10.95
CA PHE A 83 -2.44 -29.08 -10.34
C PHE A 83 -2.45 -27.56 -10.38
N TRP A 84 -2.76 -26.95 -11.52
CA TRP A 84 -2.79 -25.50 -11.67
C TRP A 84 -3.96 -24.85 -10.91
N ALA A 85 -5.13 -25.45 -10.95
CA ALA A 85 -6.33 -24.99 -10.22
C ALA A 85 -6.08 -24.90 -8.71
N LYS A 86 -5.29 -25.83 -8.13
CA LYS A 86 -4.88 -25.78 -6.71
C LYS A 86 -4.14 -24.49 -6.33
N PHE A 87 -3.49 -23.83 -7.28
CA PHE A 87 -2.79 -22.57 -7.07
C PHE A 87 -3.63 -21.35 -7.47
N GLY A 88 -4.87 -21.55 -7.92
CA GLY A 88 -5.80 -20.50 -8.34
C GLY A 88 -5.62 -20.05 -9.79
N PHE A 89 -4.98 -20.86 -10.62
CA PHE A 89 -4.94 -20.62 -12.07
C PHE A 89 -6.22 -21.14 -12.72
N GLN A 90 -6.78 -20.35 -13.63
CA GLN A 90 -7.98 -20.67 -14.41
C GLN A 90 -7.74 -20.38 -15.90
N PRO A 91 -8.36 -21.13 -16.83
CA PRO A 91 -8.26 -20.83 -18.25
C PRO A 91 -8.85 -19.45 -18.59
N GLU A 92 -8.07 -18.59 -19.25
CA GLU A 92 -8.47 -17.25 -19.72
C GLU A 92 -7.74 -16.96 -21.04
N ALA A 93 -8.50 -16.72 -22.12
CA ALA A 93 -7.97 -16.32 -23.44
C ALA A 93 -6.82 -17.21 -23.98
N GLY A 94 -6.98 -18.55 -23.91
CA GLY A 94 -6.00 -19.50 -24.48
C GLY A 94 -4.76 -19.75 -23.62
N ARG A 95 -4.75 -19.32 -22.36
CA ARG A 95 -3.70 -19.61 -21.37
C ARG A 95 -4.30 -19.81 -19.99
N LEU A 96 -3.51 -20.30 -19.04
CA LEU A 96 -3.87 -20.31 -17.63
C LEU A 96 -3.50 -18.98 -16.99
N VAL A 97 -4.38 -18.44 -16.16
CA VAL A 97 -4.18 -17.16 -15.49
C VAL A 97 -4.62 -17.25 -14.04
N ARG A 98 -3.80 -16.71 -13.15
CA ARG A 98 -4.10 -16.48 -11.74
C ARG A 98 -4.03 -14.99 -11.47
N ARG A 99 -5.14 -14.39 -11.03
CA ARG A 99 -5.20 -12.99 -10.58
C ARG A 99 -5.59 -12.96 -9.11
N ARG A 100 -4.85 -12.21 -8.31
CA ARG A 100 -5.23 -11.86 -6.94
C ARG A 100 -5.29 -10.34 -6.86
N LYS A 101 -6.47 -9.80 -6.57
CA LYS A 101 -6.62 -8.43 -6.11
C LYS A 101 -6.75 -8.48 -4.59
N PRO A 102 -5.96 -7.70 -3.83
CA PRO A 102 -6.13 -7.60 -2.39
C PRO A 102 -7.51 -7.00 -2.07
N ASP A 103 -8.04 -7.31 -0.88
CA ASP A 103 -9.26 -6.69 -0.39
C ASP A 103 -9.06 -5.18 -0.22
N LEU A 104 -10.11 -4.41 -0.46
CA LEU A 104 -10.07 -2.96 -0.27
C LEU A 104 -9.97 -2.65 1.22
N THR A 105 -8.90 -1.97 1.62
CA THR A 105 -8.72 -1.43 2.98
C THR A 105 -9.04 0.06 3.00
N ALA A 106 -9.32 0.62 4.18
CA ALA A 106 -9.49 2.06 4.37
C ALA A 106 -8.30 2.88 3.85
N VAL A 107 -7.08 2.43 4.17
CA VAL A 107 -5.82 3.04 3.69
C VAL A 107 -5.72 2.94 2.17
N ARG A 108 -6.03 1.78 1.59
CA ARG A 108 -5.97 1.60 0.14
C ARG A 108 -7.00 2.48 -0.58
N LEU A 109 -8.22 2.58 -0.06
CA LEU A 109 -9.24 3.50 -0.56
C LEU A 109 -8.74 4.95 -0.53
N ALA A 110 -8.07 5.35 0.56
CA ALA A 110 -7.49 6.68 0.68
C ALA A 110 -6.41 6.97 -0.37
N GLN A 111 -5.49 6.02 -0.56
CA GLN A 111 -4.45 6.10 -1.58
C GLN A 111 -5.04 6.17 -3.00
N GLU A 112 -5.99 5.29 -3.33
CA GLU A 112 -6.63 5.26 -4.66
C GLU A 112 -7.43 6.54 -4.93
N PHE A 113 -8.09 7.10 -3.92
CA PHE A 113 -8.79 8.38 -4.03
C PHE A 113 -7.83 9.53 -4.35
N LEU A 114 -6.71 9.63 -3.61
CA LEU A 114 -5.69 10.65 -3.89
C LEU A 114 -5.11 10.49 -5.30
N ALA A 115 -4.78 9.27 -5.71
CA ALA A 115 -4.24 8.98 -7.04
C ALA A 115 -5.22 9.34 -8.16
N ALA A 116 -6.53 9.12 -7.95
CA ALA A 116 -7.56 9.45 -8.93
C ALA A 116 -7.82 10.97 -9.05
N ARG A 117 -7.58 11.74 -7.99
CA ARG A 117 -7.88 13.18 -7.93
C ARG A 117 -6.69 14.08 -8.26
N LEU A 118 -5.47 13.61 -7.99
CA LEU A 118 -4.25 14.39 -8.15
C LEU A 118 -3.49 13.94 -9.40
N GLN A 119 -3.55 14.76 -10.45
CA GLN A 119 -2.76 14.56 -11.66
C GLN A 119 -1.43 15.30 -11.52
N SER A 120 -0.33 14.56 -11.54
CA SER A 120 1.05 15.09 -11.45
C SER A 120 1.28 16.07 -10.28
N PRO A 121 0.94 15.70 -9.02
CA PRO A 121 1.11 16.57 -7.88
C PRO A 121 2.59 16.90 -7.64
N ARG A 122 2.87 18.16 -7.28
CA ARG A 122 4.22 18.68 -7.03
C ARG A 122 4.59 18.65 -5.56
N LEU A 123 3.64 18.82 -4.66
CA LEU A 123 3.88 18.83 -3.22
C LEU A 123 2.79 18.07 -2.48
N LEU A 124 3.18 16.93 -1.90
CA LEU A 124 2.31 16.09 -1.07
C LEU A 124 2.82 16.08 0.37
N VAL A 125 1.90 15.88 1.30
CA VAL A 125 2.21 15.81 2.73
C VAL A 125 1.71 14.50 3.31
N ASP A 126 2.60 13.78 3.97
CA ASP A 126 2.27 12.71 4.90
C ASP A 126 2.32 13.28 6.32
N ALA A 127 1.16 13.47 6.93
CA ALA A 127 1.07 14.08 8.26
C ALA A 127 1.39 13.08 9.40
N THR A 128 1.52 11.78 9.09
CA THR A 128 1.66 10.70 10.08
C THR A 128 2.47 9.54 9.48
N CYS A 129 3.76 9.76 9.21
CA CYS A 129 4.52 8.88 8.33
C CYS A 129 4.76 7.47 8.89
N GLY A 130 4.91 7.32 10.22
CA GLY A 130 5.02 6.03 10.88
C GLY A 130 6.04 5.08 10.24
N ASN A 131 5.57 3.96 9.69
CA ASN A 131 6.40 2.95 9.00
C ASN A 131 6.68 3.27 7.52
N GLY A 132 6.31 4.47 7.04
CA GLY A 132 6.63 5.02 5.72
C GLY A 132 5.82 4.47 4.55
N GLY A 133 4.71 3.76 4.80
CA GLY A 133 3.91 3.17 3.74
C GLY A 133 3.20 4.19 2.87
N ASP A 134 2.49 5.11 3.52
CA ASP A 134 1.83 6.21 2.86
C ASP A 134 2.86 7.19 2.28
N THR A 135 3.98 7.44 2.99
CA THR A 135 5.09 8.24 2.46
C THR A 135 5.64 7.69 1.14
N ALA A 136 5.89 6.37 1.06
CA ALA A 136 6.38 5.74 -0.16
C ALA A 136 5.35 5.79 -1.29
N PHE A 137 4.06 5.61 -0.96
CA PHE A 137 2.96 5.80 -1.90
C PHE A 137 2.93 7.23 -2.46
N LEU A 138 2.97 8.24 -1.60
CA LEU A 138 2.95 9.66 -2.01
C LEU A 138 4.19 10.01 -2.85
N CYS A 139 5.37 9.46 -2.50
CA CYS A 139 6.59 9.66 -3.28
C CYS A 139 6.46 9.13 -4.71
N ARG A 140 5.76 8.01 -4.91
CA ARG A 140 5.45 7.47 -6.24
C ARG A 140 4.41 8.32 -6.96
N LEU A 141 3.33 8.68 -6.25
CA LEU A 141 2.26 9.50 -6.83
C LEU A 141 2.78 10.85 -7.33
N ALA A 142 3.70 11.47 -6.59
CA ALA A 142 4.33 12.73 -6.98
C ALA A 142 5.12 12.65 -8.30
N GLY A 143 5.64 11.47 -8.67
CA GLY A 143 6.52 11.27 -9.84
C GLY A 143 7.80 12.13 -9.80
N GLU A 144 8.83 11.89 -10.61
CA GLU A 144 10.22 12.45 -10.47
C GLU A 144 10.38 13.96 -10.19
N GLU A 145 9.34 14.71 -10.50
CA GLU A 145 9.21 16.15 -10.43
C GLU A 145 8.55 16.72 -9.16
N GLY A 146 7.89 15.89 -8.35
CA GLY A 146 7.26 16.30 -7.10
C GLY A 146 8.07 15.97 -5.83
N GLN A 147 7.60 16.44 -4.68
CA GLN A 147 8.22 16.23 -3.38
C GLN A 147 7.20 15.84 -2.32
N VAL A 148 7.66 15.13 -1.29
CA VAL A 148 6.87 14.76 -0.12
C VAL A 148 7.46 15.37 1.13
N LEU A 149 6.61 15.97 1.96
CA LEU A 149 6.94 16.34 3.34
C LEU A 149 6.28 15.34 4.28
N ALA A 150 7.07 14.66 5.10
CA ALA A 150 6.57 13.58 5.96
C ALA A 150 6.86 13.89 7.43
N PHE A 151 5.81 13.91 8.26
CA PHE A 151 5.87 14.27 9.67
C PHE A 151 5.69 13.07 10.57
N ASP A 152 6.41 13.06 11.69
CA ASP A 152 6.09 12.27 12.87
C ASP A 152 6.73 12.91 14.09
N ILE A 153 6.16 12.70 15.28
CA ILE A 153 6.76 13.14 16.54
C ILE A 153 7.81 12.14 17.04
N GLN A 154 7.86 10.94 16.48
CA GLN A 154 8.74 9.86 16.93
C GLN A 154 9.97 9.73 16.02
N PRO A 155 11.21 9.83 16.57
CA PRO A 155 12.43 9.60 15.79
C PRO A 155 12.48 8.19 15.15
N ALA A 156 11.88 7.20 15.81
CA ALA A 156 11.81 5.83 15.31
C ALA A 156 10.99 5.72 14.01
N ALA A 157 9.90 6.48 13.89
CA ALA A 157 9.07 6.52 12.68
C ALA A 157 9.85 7.10 11.50
N LEU A 158 10.60 8.19 11.71
CA LEU A 158 11.46 8.77 10.68
C LEU A 158 12.53 7.76 10.21
N LYS A 159 13.15 7.05 11.15
CA LYS A 159 14.14 6.01 10.82
C LYS A 159 13.52 4.86 10.01
N ALA A 160 12.34 4.39 10.41
CA ALA A 160 11.62 3.33 9.70
C ALA A 160 11.21 3.77 8.29
N THR A 161 10.72 5.00 8.17
CA THR A 161 10.35 5.61 6.90
C THR A 161 11.55 5.76 5.97
N ALA A 162 12.68 6.29 6.47
CA ALA A 162 13.91 6.41 5.69
C ALA A 162 14.40 5.04 5.17
N ALA A 163 14.46 4.03 6.04
CA ALA A 163 14.88 2.67 5.65
C ALA A 163 13.92 2.03 4.63
N ARG A 164 12.62 2.34 4.71
CA ARG A 164 11.65 1.88 3.72
C ARG A 164 11.86 2.54 2.36
N LEU A 165 12.03 3.86 2.32
CA LEU A 165 12.27 4.60 1.07
C LEU A 165 13.54 4.10 0.38
N GLU A 166 14.61 3.88 1.14
CA GLU A 166 15.86 3.32 0.62
C GLU A 166 15.66 1.92 0.01
N ARG A 167 15.00 1.01 0.75
CA ARG A 167 14.69 -0.34 0.28
C ARG A 167 13.81 -0.34 -0.99
N GLU A 168 12.93 0.65 -1.14
CA GLU A 168 12.07 0.81 -2.30
C GLU A 168 12.71 1.64 -3.42
N GLY A 169 13.99 2.03 -3.29
CA GLY A 169 14.75 2.75 -4.31
C GLY A 169 14.30 4.20 -4.53
N ILE A 170 13.60 4.80 -3.57
CA ILE A 170 13.12 6.18 -3.64
C ILE A 170 14.24 7.12 -3.18
N PRO A 171 14.75 8.05 -4.02
CA PRO A 171 15.84 8.94 -3.63
C PRO A 171 15.49 9.83 -2.44
N ALA A 172 16.39 9.97 -1.47
CA ALA A 172 16.14 10.78 -0.26
C ALA A 172 15.71 12.24 -0.56
N ARG A 173 16.20 12.84 -1.65
CA ARG A 173 15.79 14.20 -2.08
C ARG A 173 14.29 14.35 -2.38
N ARG A 174 13.58 13.24 -2.57
CA ARG A 174 12.15 13.18 -2.86
C ARG A 174 11.28 13.40 -1.65
N CYS A 175 11.82 13.16 -0.46
CA CYS A 175 11.08 13.18 0.78
C CYS A 175 11.88 13.89 1.86
N ARG A 176 11.33 14.99 2.38
CA ARG A 176 11.84 15.63 3.57
C ARG A 176 11.10 15.05 4.78
N LEU A 177 11.86 14.39 5.65
CA LEU A 177 11.37 13.89 6.94
C LEU A 177 11.46 15.01 7.99
N VAL A 178 10.38 15.22 8.76
CA VAL A 178 10.26 16.28 9.76
C VAL A 178 9.90 15.65 11.11
N LEU A 179 10.77 15.84 12.09
CA LEU A 179 10.55 15.42 13.47
C LEU A 179 9.80 16.52 14.22
N ASP A 180 8.51 16.64 13.95
CA ASP A 180 7.63 17.66 14.53
C ASP A 180 6.17 17.19 14.46
N SER A 181 5.31 17.81 15.25
CA SER A 181 3.88 17.58 15.14
C SER A 181 3.34 18.12 13.82
N HIS A 182 2.44 17.37 13.18
CA HIS A 182 1.69 17.85 12.03
C HIS A 182 0.83 19.09 12.33
N ALA A 183 0.59 19.43 13.60
CA ALA A 183 -0.05 20.71 13.96
C ALA A 183 0.81 21.92 13.57
N ASN A 184 2.14 21.75 13.49
CA ASN A 184 3.10 22.77 13.10
C ASN A 184 3.36 22.81 11.58
N LEU A 185 2.52 22.12 10.79
CA LEU A 185 2.68 21.98 9.34
C LEU A 185 2.90 23.32 8.61
N LEU A 186 2.21 24.39 9.02
CA LEU A 186 2.33 25.72 8.41
C LEU A 186 3.67 26.44 8.70
N HIS A 187 4.51 25.91 9.59
CA HIS A 187 5.90 26.38 9.72
C HIS A 187 6.79 25.92 8.57
N TYR A 188 6.38 24.87 7.85
CA TYR A 188 7.17 24.24 6.79
C TYR A 188 6.59 24.44 5.39
N LEU A 189 5.33 24.87 5.31
CA LEU A 189 4.58 25.01 4.06
C LEU A 189 3.94 26.38 3.97
N GLN A 190 3.92 26.94 2.76
CA GLN A 190 3.13 28.14 2.49
C GLN A 190 1.65 27.76 2.38
N PRO A 191 0.71 28.58 2.91
CA PRO A 191 -0.71 28.40 2.64
C PRO A 191 -0.98 28.30 1.14
N GLY A 192 -1.83 27.37 0.72
CA GLY A 192 -2.16 27.18 -0.69
C GLY A 192 -1.09 26.53 -1.57
N SER A 193 -0.07 25.87 -0.99
CA SER A 193 1.03 25.25 -1.75
C SER A 193 0.92 23.73 -1.93
N ALA A 194 0.22 23.02 -1.04
CA ALA A 194 0.14 21.56 -1.08
C ALA A 194 -0.96 21.09 -2.04
N ASP A 195 -0.64 20.10 -2.89
CA ASP A 195 -1.61 19.41 -3.74
C ASP A 195 -2.47 18.43 -2.94
N GLY A 196 -1.86 17.77 -1.95
CA GLY A 196 -2.54 16.79 -1.14
C GLY A 196 -1.92 16.62 0.25
N VAL A 197 -2.76 16.36 1.24
CA VAL A 197 -2.34 16.05 2.62
C VAL A 197 -3.04 14.75 3.05
N MET A 198 -2.27 13.80 3.55
CA MET A 198 -2.76 12.51 4.02
C MET A 198 -2.52 12.35 5.53
N PHE A 199 -3.56 11.99 6.25
CA PHE A 199 -3.55 11.61 7.65
C PHE A 199 -3.99 10.16 7.81
N ASN A 200 -3.28 9.42 8.64
CA ASN A 200 -3.64 8.07 9.04
C ASN A 200 -3.65 8.06 10.59
N PHE A 201 -4.74 8.57 11.17
CA PHE A 201 -4.82 8.86 12.60
C PHE A 201 -4.85 7.57 13.42
N GLY A 202 -3.80 7.27 14.17
CA GLY A 202 -3.75 6.07 14.97
C GLY A 202 -2.34 5.81 15.51
N TRP A 203 -2.12 4.57 15.94
CA TRP A 203 -0.87 4.13 16.56
C TRP A 203 0.16 3.69 15.53
N LEU A 204 1.44 3.84 15.84
CA LEU A 204 2.51 3.13 15.14
C LEU A 204 2.43 1.63 15.52
N PRO A 205 2.28 0.70 14.56
CA PRO A 205 2.30 -0.73 14.86
C PRO A 205 3.62 -1.14 15.52
N GLY A 206 3.56 -1.57 16.80
CA GLY A 206 4.72 -1.98 17.58
C GLY A 206 5.37 -0.88 18.44
N ALA A 207 4.81 0.34 18.49
CA ALA A 207 5.21 1.37 19.45
C ALA A 207 4.45 1.24 20.78
N ASP A 208 4.92 1.97 21.79
CA ASP A 208 4.22 2.09 23.07
C ASP A 208 2.80 2.65 22.86
N HIS A 209 1.80 1.95 23.39
CA HIS A 209 0.37 2.25 23.27
C HIS A 209 -0.04 3.51 24.07
N THR A 210 0.92 4.35 24.44
CA THR A 210 0.71 5.62 25.14
C THR A 210 0.75 6.82 24.20
N VAL A 211 1.34 6.69 23.00
CA VAL A 211 1.49 7.79 22.03
C VAL A 211 0.41 7.69 20.95
N HIS A 212 -0.67 8.47 21.09
CA HIS A 212 -1.75 8.60 20.11
C HIS A 212 -2.12 10.06 19.89
N SER A 213 -2.74 10.36 18.75
CA SER A 213 -3.43 11.63 18.53
C SER A 213 -4.63 11.75 19.46
N SER A 214 -4.93 12.98 19.88
CA SER A 214 -6.16 13.28 20.64
C SER A 214 -7.02 14.28 19.86
N ALA A 215 -8.32 14.31 20.14
CA ALA A 215 -9.26 15.25 19.51
C ALA A 215 -8.79 16.72 19.57
N GLY A 216 -8.11 17.11 20.65
CA GLY A 216 -7.58 18.47 20.84
C GLY A 216 -6.43 18.84 19.91
N THR A 217 -5.73 17.86 19.34
CA THR A 217 -4.62 18.08 18.39
C THR A 217 -5.02 17.83 16.94
N SER A 218 -6.01 16.96 16.70
CA SER A 218 -6.37 16.50 15.36
C SER A 218 -7.13 17.55 14.54
N ILE A 219 -8.10 18.26 15.15
CA ILE A 219 -8.85 19.31 14.43
C ILE A 219 -7.93 20.48 14.01
N PRO A 220 -7.10 21.07 14.90
CA PRO A 220 -6.17 22.12 14.50
C PRO A 220 -5.20 21.69 13.38
N ALA A 221 -4.75 20.44 13.40
CA ALA A 221 -3.91 19.89 12.34
C ALA A 221 -4.64 19.77 10.99
N LEU A 222 -5.90 19.31 11.02
CA LEU A 222 -6.75 19.27 9.84
C LEU A 222 -7.02 20.68 9.29
N GLU A 223 -7.28 21.66 10.16
CA GLU A 223 -7.44 23.07 9.76
C GLU A 223 -6.16 23.64 9.12
N ALA A 224 -5.00 23.38 9.72
CA ALA A 224 -3.71 23.76 9.15
C ALA A 224 -3.47 23.11 7.77
N ALA A 225 -3.83 21.84 7.62
CA ALA A 225 -3.76 21.14 6.36
C ALA A 225 -4.71 21.74 5.30
N LEU A 226 -5.95 22.07 5.66
CA LEU A 226 -6.89 22.75 4.76
C LEU A 226 -6.37 24.13 4.32
N GLN A 227 -5.67 24.86 5.19
CA GLN A 227 -5.01 26.11 4.82
C GLN A 227 -3.84 25.89 3.86
N ALA A 228 -3.02 24.87 4.09
CA ALA A 228 -1.89 24.52 3.25
C ALA A 228 -2.30 24.03 1.85
N LEU A 229 -3.46 23.40 1.72
CA LEU A 229 -3.96 22.94 0.41
C LEU A 229 -4.19 24.10 -0.56
N ARG A 230 -3.77 23.92 -1.81
CA ARG A 230 -4.18 24.80 -2.92
C ARG A 230 -5.65 24.55 -3.31
N PRO A 231 -6.30 25.49 -4.01
CA PRO A 231 -7.56 25.21 -4.71
C PRO A 231 -7.43 23.98 -5.62
N GLY A 232 -8.41 23.08 -5.56
CA GLY A 232 -8.40 21.77 -6.19
C GLY A 232 -7.58 20.69 -5.46
N GLY A 233 -6.92 21.03 -4.35
CA GLY A 233 -6.17 20.09 -3.53
C GLY A 233 -7.06 19.16 -2.69
N VAL A 234 -6.48 18.07 -2.19
CA VAL A 234 -7.22 17.01 -1.49
C VAL A 234 -6.61 16.69 -0.13
N LEU A 235 -7.43 16.73 0.91
CA LEU A 235 -7.12 16.14 2.21
C LEU A 235 -7.73 14.73 2.26
N SER A 236 -6.95 13.76 2.71
CA SER A 236 -7.45 12.44 3.13
C SER A 236 -7.12 12.21 4.59
N ALA A 237 -8.08 11.68 5.35
CA ALA A 237 -7.90 11.27 6.72
C ALA A 237 -8.54 9.92 6.95
N VAL A 238 -7.80 8.96 7.51
CA VAL A 238 -8.37 7.70 8.00
C VAL A 238 -8.47 7.79 9.52
N LEU A 239 -9.70 7.79 10.05
CA LEU A 239 -9.97 7.87 11.49
C LEU A 239 -10.16 6.48 12.07
N TYR A 240 -9.41 6.14 13.12
CA TYR A 240 -9.53 4.85 13.79
C TYR A 240 -10.32 5.01 15.09
N SER A 241 -10.98 3.93 15.48
CA SER A 241 -11.69 3.80 16.75
C SER A 241 -11.22 2.51 17.42
N GLY A 242 -11.07 2.51 18.74
CA GLY A 242 -10.57 1.34 19.46
C GLY A 242 -11.05 1.27 20.89
N ALA A 243 -11.08 0.07 21.45
CA ALA A 243 -11.52 -0.19 22.83
C ALA A 243 -10.74 0.61 23.88
N VAL A 244 -9.51 1.05 23.56
CA VAL A 244 -8.63 1.84 24.44
C VAL A 244 -8.78 3.35 24.24
N ILE A 245 -9.16 3.82 23.04
CA ILE A 245 -9.21 5.25 22.66
C ILE A 245 -10.62 5.84 22.80
N GLY A 246 -11.64 4.97 22.77
CA GLY A 246 -13.03 5.38 22.60
C GLY A 246 -13.34 5.85 21.17
N ASP A 247 -14.50 6.45 20.99
CA ASP A 247 -14.99 6.99 19.70
C ASP A 247 -14.99 8.52 19.68
N THR A 248 -14.55 9.17 20.77
CA THR A 248 -14.69 10.62 20.98
C THR A 248 -13.92 11.44 19.94
N GLU A 249 -12.70 11.05 19.57
CA GLU A 249 -11.91 11.74 18.55
C GLU A 249 -12.57 11.61 17.17
N LYS A 250 -12.97 10.39 16.79
CA LYS A 250 -13.67 10.12 15.54
C LYS A 250 -14.96 10.93 15.44
N GLN A 251 -15.77 10.96 16.49
CA GLN A 251 -17.02 11.74 16.51
C GLN A 251 -16.79 13.25 16.49
N ALA A 252 -15.76 13.75 17.18
CA ALA A 252 -15.42 15.17 17.17
C ALA A 252 -14.95 15.63 15.79
N VAL A 253 -14.04 14.88 15.15
CA VAL A 253 -13.57 15.16 13.79
C VAL A 253 -14.71 15.03 12.78
N LEU A 254 -15.55 14.00 12.90
CA LEU A 254 -16.72 13.83 12.02
C LEU A 254 -17.69 15.01 12.15
N SER A 255 -17.99 15.44 13.38
CA SER A 255 -18.84 16.60 13.63
C SER A 255 -18.25 17.87 13.02
N TRP A 256 -16.95 18.11 13.21
CA TRP A 256 -16.24 19.24 12.61
C TRP A 256 -16.27 19.20 11.07
N LEU A 257 -16.03 18.04 10.46
CA LEU A 257 -16.10 17.85 9.01
C LEU A 257 -17.48 18.27 8.44
N HIS A 258 -18.57 17.98 9.16
CA HIS A 258 -19.92 18.40 8.78
C HIS A 258 -20.16 19.91 8.85
N THR A 259 -19.34 20.66 9.58
CA THR A 259 -19.44 22.13 9.67
C THR A 259 -18.70 22.87 8.56
N LEU A 260 -17.89 22.18 7.75
CA LEU A 260 -17.11 22.82 6.71
C LEU A 260 -18.03 23.45 5.64
N PRO A 261 -17.78 24.72 5.25
CA PRO A 261 -18.66 25.44 4.33
C PRO A 261 -18.62 24.82 2.93
N LEU A 262 -19.79 24.47 2.41
CA LEU A 262 -19.95 23.81 1.12
C LEU A 262 -19.38 24.65 -0.03
N GLU A 263 -19.40 25.98 0.06
CA GLU A 263 -18.87 26.89 -0.96
C GLU A 263 -17.36 26.75 -1.12
N ARG A 264 -16.65 26.29 -0.08
CA ARG A 264 -15.18 26.15 -0.06
C ARG A 264 -14.72 24.71 -0.11
N TYR A 265 -15.54 23.77 0.37
CA TYR A 265 -15.13 22.37 0.50
C TYR A 265 -16.22 21.41 0.06
N THR A 266 -15.81 20.28 -0.52
CA THR A 266 -16.66 19.09 -0.65
C THR A 266 -16.10 18.01 0.27
N VAL A 267 -16.94 17.49 1.17
CA VAL A 267 -16.54 16.51 2.18
C VAL A 267 -17.20 15.16 1.88
N LEU A 268 -16.43 14.08 1.93
CA LEU A 268 -16.92 12.71 1.83
C LEU A 268 -16.50 11.92 3.06
N THR A 269 -17.43 11.15 3.62
CA THR A 269 -17.20 10.21 4.71
C THR A 269 -17.65 8.83 4.24
N CYS A 270 -16.75 7.85 4.26
CA CYS A 270 -17.00 6.53 3.66
C CYS A 270 -16.98 5.45 4.73
N SER A 271 -18.15 4.88 5.04
CA SER A 271 -18.26 3.73 5.94
C SER A 271 -18.37 2.42 5.16
N PHE A 272 -17.75 1.37 5.68
CA PHE A 272 -17.95 0.01 5.18
C PHE A 272 -19.22 -0.55 5.82
N ALA A 273 -20.28 -0.70 5.00
CA ALA A 273 -21.64 -0.95 5.49
C ALA A 273 -21.80 -2.23 6.33
N ASN A 274 -20.95 -3.23 6.12
CA ASN A 274 -20.99 -4.52 6.83
C ASN A 274 -19.79 -4.73 7.78
N TRP A 275 -19.00 -3.70 8.07
CA TRP A 275 -17.89 -3.79 9.02
C TRP A 275 -18.34 -3.33 10.42
N ALA A 276 -17.58 -3.72 11.44
CA ALA A 276 -17.85 -3.28 12.81
C ALA A 276 -17.81 -1.75 12.94
N ALA A 277 -18.55 -1.18 13.88
CA ALA A 277 -18.54 0.28 14.14
C ALA A 277 -17.14 0.82 14.48
N SER A 278 -16.27 -0.04 15.02
CA SER A 278 -14.87 0.27 15.31
C SER A 278 -13.97 0.34 14.07
N ALA A 279 -14.49 0.02 12.88
CA ALA A 279 -13.73 0.04 11.64
C ALA A 279 -13.15 1.43 11.35
N PRO A 280 -11.99 1.50 10.67
CA PRO A 280 -11.43 2.76 10.22
C PRO A 280 -12.42 3.46 9.28
N LEU A 281 -12.54 4.78 9.43
CA LEU A 281 -13.45 5.63 8.67
C LEU A 281 -12.62 6.56 7.76
N PRO A 282 -12.48 6.25 6.47
CA PRO A 282 -11.95 7.18 5.48
C PRO A 282 -12.82 8.43 5.36
N CYS A 283 -12.16 9.58 5.39
CA CYS A 283 -12.72 10.89 5.16
C CYS A 283 -11.88 11.63 4.11
N PHE A 284 -12.55 12.39 3.25
CA PHE A 284 -11.92 13.15 2.18
C PHE A 284 -12.47 14.57 2.17
N VAL A 285 -11.60 15.56 2.02
CA VAL A 285 -11.99 16.96 1.83
C VAL A 285 -11.34 17.47 0.56
N LEU A 286 -12.17 17.90 -0.38
CA LEU A 286 -11.76 18.53 -1.63
C LEU A 286 -11.87 20.04 -1.45
N LYS A 287 -10.77 20.76 -1.60
CA LYS A 287 -10.77 22.22 -1.57
C LYS A 287 -11.20 22.77 -2.93
N LYS A 288 -12.21 23.64 -2.95
CA LYS A 288 -12.71 24.31 -4.16
C LYS A 288 -11.78 25.44 -4.58
#